data_AF-A0A2G9MT61-F1
#
_entry.id   AF-A0A2G9MT61-F1
#
_cell.length_a   1.000
_cell.length_b   1.000
_cell.length_c   1.000
_cell.angle_alpha   90.00
_cell.angle_beta   90.00
_cell.angle_gamma   90.00
#
_symmetry.space_group_name_H-M   'P 1'
#
loop_
_entity.id
_entity.type
_entity.pdbx_description
1 polymer ?
#
loop_
_entity_poly.entity_id
_entity_poly.type
_entity_poly.pdbx_seq_one_letter_code
_entity_poly.pdbx_strand_id
1 'polypeptide(L)'
;QIQQLSTPSNSGINSTGINWGVQRSMEPIAYIQPTQSEIDQVLEAIHRIESLPADQQKQLIEATREIRYFFDGQVRARFGGTFHYNAIRCLNNPLITEVNLNTDGVQLAGEEFFGLNRFMTAFPDIADIHWWALYQNGSWRLDDWNPEGEHLDTGMNGWGKLVGSVMKVNGKVLDPREMIAFYRTIKLRNERGLQTKTSLDGMQGALRSIKSGEMPVDELLEELSDFGLLNDTGTEITYVGESSITPITAKQRRARQETEQDPNVRGIIHPLIFN
;
A
#
# COMPACT_ATOMS: atom_id res chain seq x y z
N GLN A 1 37.35 50.02 -19.70
CA GLN A 1 36.53 49.90 -20.93
C GLN A 1 36.96 48.65 -21.68
N ILE A 2 36.21 47.57 -21.55
CA ILE A 2 36.02 46.55 -22.58
C ILE A 2 34.54 46.17 -22.47
N GLN A 3 33.77 46.61 -23.47
CA GLN A 3 32.44 46.10 -23.80
C GLN A 3 32.61 44.74 -24.51
N GLN A 4 31.68 43.82 -24.29
CA GLN A 4 31.19 42.74 -25.18
C GLN A 4 30.39 41.76 -24.30
N LEU A 5 29.26 41.17 -24.66
CA LEU A 5 28.28 41.30 -25.74
C LEU A 5 27.05 40.55 -25.19
N SER A 6 25.87 41.16 -25.28
CA SER A 6 24.59 40.60 -24.87
C SER A 6 23.91 39.87 -26.02
N THR A 7 23.33 38.70 -25.74
CA THR A 7 22.21 38.04 -26.47
C THR A 7 21.54 37.02 -25.53
N PRO A 8 20.30 36.54 -25.78
CA PRO A 8 19.07 37.18 -25.33
C PRO A 8 18.29 36.32 -24.31
N SER A 9 17.27 36.96 -23.73
CA SER A 9 16.23 36.36 -22.89
C SER A 9 15.56 35.13 -23.52
N ASN A 10 15.62 33.99 -22.82
CA ASN A 10 14.56 32.99 -22.90
C ASN A 10 13.61 33.18 -21.72
N SER A 11 12.40 33.59 -22.06
CA SER A 11 11.21 33.57 -21.24
C SER A 11 10.64 32.14 -21.16
N GLY A 12 10.04 31.79 -20.03
CA GLY A 12 9.37 30.51 -19.77
C GLY A 12 10.35 29.45 -19.24
N ILE A 13 10.13 28.80 -18.10
CA ILE A 13 8.88 28.32 -17.52
C ILE A 13 8.94 28.58 -16.01
N ASN A 14 7.96 29.30 -15.47
CA ASN A 14 7.67 29.26 -14.04
C ASN A 14 7.14 27.86 -13.71
N SER A 15 8.02 26.94 -13.32
CA SER A 15 7.58 25.78 -12.55
C SER A 15 7.34 26.27 -11.13
N THR A 16 6.08 26.53 -10.80
CA THR A 16 5.63 26.57 -9.40
C THR A 16 5.73 25.15 -8.84
N GLY A 17 6.96 24.72 -8.55
CA GLY A 17 7.21 23.60 -7.68
C GLY A 17 6.67 23.95 -6.30
N ILE A 18 5.85 23.06 -5.74
CA ILE A 18 5.31 23.20 -4.39
C ILE A 18 6.48 23.38 -3.43
N ASN A 19 6.58 24.58 -2.88
CA ASN A 19 7.65 25.02 -1.99
C ASN A 19 7.36 24.45 -0.60
N TRP A 20 7.82 23.24 -0.32
CA TRP A 20 7.81 22.67 1.03
C TRP A 20 8.93 23.35 1.83
N GLY A 21 8.53 24.33 2.63
CA GLY A 21 9.45 25.18 3.39
C GLY A 21 10.52 24.40 4.15
N VAL A 22 11.76 24.84 4.01
CA VAL A 22 12.91 24.34 4.75
C VAL A 22 12.81 24.84 6.20
N GLN A 23 12.50 23.94 7.12
CA GLN A 23 12.96 23.98 8.51
C GLN A 23 13.75 22.70 8.78
N ARG A 24 15.07 22.82 8.90
CA ARG A 24 15.93 21.73 9.38
C ARG A 24 15.77 21.56 10.89
N SER A 25 14.93 20.62 11.30
CA SER A 25 15.11 19.80 12.50
C SER A 25 14.15 18.61 12.44
N MET A 26 14.67 17.40 12.65
CA MET A 26 14.05 16.09 12.46
C MET A 26 14.12 15.60 11.01
N GLU A 27 15.05 14.67 10.76
CA GLU A 27 15.01 13.78 9.61
C GLU A 27 13.57 13.23 9.47
N PRO A 28 13.02 13.11 8.25
CA PRO A 28 11.72 12.49 8.06
C PRO A 28 11.79 11.09 8.68
N ILE A 29 10.95 10.83 9.69
CA ILE A 29 10.79 9.48 10.21
C ILE A 29 10.15 8.68 9.08
N ALA A 30 10.97 7.99 8.30
CA ALA A 30 10.58 7.25 7.10
C ALA A 30 9.73 6.00 7.39
N TYR A 31 9.48 5.73 8.66
CA TYR A 31 8.69 4.61 9.14
C TYR A 31 7.56 5.09 10.04
N ILE A 32 6.47 4.32 10.05
CA ILE A 32 5.44 4.45 11.07
C ILE A 32 5.53 3.22 11.96
N GLN A 33 5.77 3.47 13.24
CA GLN A 33 5.83 2.40 14.23
C GLN A 33 4.44 1.83 14.44
N PRO A 34 4.14 0.58 14.05
CA PRO A 34 2.84 -0.04 14.33
C PRO A 34 2.54 -0.04 15.84
N THR A 35 1.28 -0.16 16.22
CA THR A 35 0.95 -0.38 17.63
C THR A 35 1.40 -1.78 18.02
N GLN A 36 1.63 -2.03 19.31
CA GLN A 36 1.93 -3.39 19.77
C GLN A 36 0.78 -4.35 19.40
N SER A 37 -0.48 -3.90 19.51
CA SER A 37 -1.64 -4.69 19.10
C SER A 37 -1.62 -5.08 17.62
N GLU A 38 -1.11 -4.22 16.73
CA GLU A 38 -0.97 -4.56 15.31
C GLU A 38 0.16 -5.57 15.08
N ILE A 39 1.28 -5.41 15.79
CA ILE A 39 2.37 -6.40 15.76
C ILE A 39 1.86 -7.76 16.21
N ASP A 40 1.13 -7.82 17.33
CA ASP A 40 0.61 -9.06 17.89
C ASP A 40 -0.36 -9.76 16.93
N GLN A 41 -1.26 -9.01 16.27
CA GLN A 41 -2.18 -9.55 15.27
C GLN A 41 -1.45 -10.15 14.05
N VAL A 42 -0.41 -9.46 13.58
CA VAL A 42 0.42 -9.91 12.46
C VAL A 42 1.19 -11.17 12.84
N LEU A 43 1.81 -11.18 14.02
CA LEU A 43 2.55 -12.35 14.52
C LEU A 43 1.63 -13.55 14.74
N GLU A 44 0.44 -13.34 15.32
CA GLU A 44 -0.56 -14.41 15.47
C GLU A 44 -0.93 -14.99 14.10
N ALA A 45 -1.20 -14.14 13.10
CA ALA A 45 -1.53 -14.59 11.75
C ALA A 45 -0.38 -15.37 11.09
N ILE A 46 0.87 -14.94 11.30
CA ILE A 46 2.06 -15.67 10.82
C ILE A 46 2.16 -17.03 11.51
N HIS A 47 1.99 -17.12 12.83
CA HIS A 47 1.99 -18.38 13.57
C HIS A 47 0.86 -19.33 13.13
N ARG A 48 -0.31 -18.80 12.75
CA ARG A 48 -1.37 -19.61 12.14
C ARG A 48 -0.89 -20.24 10.82
N ILE A 49 -0.14 -19.53 10.00
CA ILE A 49 0.47 -20.09 8.78
C ILE A 49 1.50 -21.17 9.13
N GLU A 50 2.35 -20.97 10.13
CA GLU A 50 3.34 -21.95 10.58
C GLU A 50 2.73 -23.28 11.05
N SER A 51 1.45 -23.28 11.44
CA SER A 51 0.72 -24.50 11.83
C SER A 51 0.21 -25.34 10.65
N LEU A 52 0.27 -24.81 9.41
CA LEU A 52 -0.22 -25.49 8.21
C LEU A 52 0.76 -26.57 7.72
N PRO A 53 0.32 -27.49 6.83
CA PRO A 53 1.23 -28.38 6.10
C PRO A 53 2.31 -27.61 5.32
N ALA A 54 3.53 -28.14 5.27
CA ALA A 54 4.70 -27.45 4.71
C ALA A 54 4.54 -27.02 3.24
N ASP A 55 3.80 -27.80 2.44
CA ASP A 55 3.45 -27.47 1.06
C ASP A 55 2.52 -26.24 0.98
N GLN A 56 1.54 -26.15 1.88
CA GLN A 56 0.63 -25.00 1.96
C GLN A 56 1.35 -23.75 2.47
N GLN A 57 2.23 -23.89 3.47
CA GLN A 57 3.07 -22.80 3.95
C GLN A 57 3.89 -22.20 2.81
N LYS A 58 4.57 -23.05 2.04
CA LYS A 58 5.38 -22.63 0.90
C LYS A 58 4.55 -21.89 -0.14
N GLN A 59 3.38 -22.41 -0.50
CA GLN A 59 2.48 -21.75 -1.46
C GLN A 59 2.04 -20.37 -0.98
N LEU A 60 1.72 -20.21 0.30
CA LEU A 60 1.30 -18.92 0.88
C LEU A 60 2.46 -17.91 0.88
N ILE A 61 3.66 -18.34 1.28
CA ILE A 61 4.87 -17.51 1.26
C ILE A 61 5.22 -17.08 -0.17
N GLU A 62 5.06 -17.97 -1.15
CA GLU A 62 5.28 -17.65 -2.56
C GLU A 62 4.22 -16.67 -3.07
N ALA A 63 2.96 -16.86 -2.71
CA ALA A 63 1.86 -15.97 -3.09
C ALA A 63 2.04 -14.55 -2.52
N THR A 64 2.32 -14.42 -1.22
CA THR A 64 2.57 -13.10 -0.60
C THR A 64 3.77 -12.39 -1.25
N ARG A 65 4.86 -13.13 -1.51
CA ARG A 65 6.03 -12.59 -2.18
C ARG A 65 5.72 -12.11 -3.60
N GLU A 66 4.98 -12.89 -4.39
CA GLU A 66 4.58 -12.49 -5.74
C GLU A 66 3.66 -11.26 -5.72
N ILE A 67 2.70 -11.20 -4.80
CA ILE A 67 1.83 -10.04 -4.62
C ILE A 67 2.67 -8.78 -4.29
N ARG A 68 3.64 -8.90 -3.38
CA ARG A 68 4.51 -7.78 -3.01
C ARG A 68 5.25 -7.24 -4.24
N TYR A 69 5.90 -8.12 -5.01
CA TYR A 69 6.64 -7.72 -6.21
C TYR A 69 5.73 -7.12 -7.28
N PHE A 70 4.50 -7.63 -7.39
CA PHE A 70 3.50 -7.04 -8.27
C PHE A 70 3.23 -5.57 -7.90
N PHE A 71 2.93 -5.27 -6.63
CA PHE A 71 2.64 -3.90 -6.20
C PHE A 71 3.86 -2.97 -6.26
N ASP A 72 5.05 -3.44 -5.87
CA ASP A 72 6.31 -2.68 -6.05
C ASP A 72 6.53 -2.34 -7.54
N GLY A 73 6.30 -3.29 -8.44
CA GLY A 73 6.36 -3.06 -9.88
C GLY A 73 5.37 -2.00 -10.37
N GLN A 74 4.13 -2.01 -9.88
CA GLN A 74 3.10 -1.01 -10.24
C GLN A 74 3.47 0.39 -9.74
N VAL A 75 3.97 0.51 -8.53
CA VAL A 75 4.44 1.78 -7.98
C VAL A 75 5.64 2.30 -8.78
N ARG A 76 6.65 1.46 -9.03
CA ARG A 76 7.83 1.86 -9.81
C ARG A 76 7.47 2.25 -11.24
N ALA A 77 6.51 1.56 -11.87
CA ALA A 77 6.02 1.94 -13.19
C ALA A 77 5.34 3.32 -13.18
N ARG A 78 4.62 3.66 -12.09
CA ARG A 78 3.88 4.92 -11.98
C ARG A 78 4.75 6.12 -11.64
N PHE A 79 5.66 5.95 -10.69
CA PHE A 79 6.45 7.03 -10.08
C PHE A 79 7.94 6.99 -10.47
N GLY A 80 8.42 5.88 -11.04
CA GLY A 80 9.84 5.63 -11.22
C GLY A 80 10.51 5.16 -9.92
N GLY A 81 11.74 4.66 -10.02
CA GLY A 81 12.50 4.16 -8.86
C GLY A 81 13.06 5.24 -7.92
N THR A 82 12.86 6.52 -8.24
CA THR A 82 13.33 7.67 -7.44
C THR A 82 12.19 8.36 -6.70
N PHE A 83 10.92 8.03 -7.00
CA PHE A 83 9.76 8.69 -6.40
C PHE A 83 8.71 7.72 -5.85
N HIS A 84 9.04 6.43 -5.74
CA HIS A 84 8.11 5.40 -5.25
C HIS A 84 7.75 5.56 -3.78
N TYR A 85 8.52 6.32 -3.00
CA TYR A 85 8.16 6.74 -1.63
C TYR A 85 6.82 7.49 -1.52
N ASN A 86 6.33 8.04 -2.63
CA ASN A 86 4.99 8.64 -2.68
C ASN A 86 3.87 7.62 -2.53
N ALA A 87 4.17 6.33 -2.57
CA ALA A 87 3.22 5.23 -2.42
C ALA A 87 3.74 4.04 -1.62
N ILE A 88 4.99 4.06 -1.14
CA ILE A 88 5.61 2.99 -0.34
C ILE A 88 6.25 3.60 0.91
N ARG A 89 6.12 2.92 2.05
CA ARG A 89 6.87 3.22 3.27
C ARG A 89 7.21 1.97 4.04
N CYS A 90 8.30 2.01 4.80
CA CYS A 90 8.61 0.94 5.72
C CYS A 90 7.73 1.02 6.97
N LEU A 91 7.34 -0.14 7.48
CA LEU A 91 6.71 -0.28 8.78
C LEU A 91 7.81 -0.67 9.76
N ASN A 92 7.65 -0.27 11.03
CA ASN A 92 8.55 -0.58 12.14
C ASN A 92 10.03 -0.14 11.96
N ASN A 93 10.84 -0.24 13.01
CA ASN A 93 12.28 0.08 12.96
C ASN A 93 13.13 -1.20 13.13
N PRO A 94 14.14 -1.43 12.25
CA PRO A 94 14.97 -2.64 12.24
C PRO A 94 15.76 -2.90 13.51
N LEU A 95 16.05 -1.86 14.27
CA LEU A 95 16.85 -1.95 15.48
C LEU A 95 16.03 -2.34 16.71
N ILE A 96 14.69 -2.35 16.63
CA ILE A 96 13.81 -2.58 17.78
C ILE A 96 12.77 -3.70 17.58
N THR A 97 12.66 -4.28 16.39
CA THR A 97 11.73 -5.39 16.09
C THR A 97 12.43 -6.72 15.85
N GLU A 98 13.53 -6.95 16.57
CA GLU A 98 13.97 -8.32 16.82
C GLU A 98 12.86 -9.02 17.61
N VAL A 99 12.23 -10.02 17.00
CA VAL A 99 11.15 -10.75 17.65
C VAL A 99 11.79 -11.94 18.32
N ASN A 100 11.68 -12.00 19.64
CA ASN A 100 12.16 -13.13 20.43
C ASN A 100 11.18 -14.30 20.28
N LEU A 101 11.15 -14.87 19.07
CA LEU A 101 10.66 -16.23 18.88
C LEU A 101 11.68 -17.15 19.54
N ASN A 102 11.35 -18.41 19.84
CA ASN A 102 12.28 -19.38 20.47
C ASN A 102 13.48 -19.76 19.55
N THR A 103 13.98 -18.82 18.76
CA THR A 103 14.92 -18.94 17.66
C THR A 103 15.64 -17.59 17.55
N ASP A 104 16.92 -17.57 17.93
CA ASP A 104 17.75 -16.36 17.83
C ASP A 104 17.85 -15.88 16.37
N GLY A 105 17.93 -14.56 16.18
CA GLY A 105 18.17 -13.94 14.86
C GLY A 105 16.96 -13.92 13.93
N VAL A 106 15.74 -13.81 14.47
CA VAL A 106 14.52 -13.56 13.68
C VAL A 106 14.10 -12.10 13.79
N GLN A 107 13.88 -11.45 12.65
CA GLN A 107 13.44 -10.07 12.56
C GLN A 107 12.09 -9.96 11.84
N LEU A 108 11.18 -9.15 12.39
CA LEU A 108 9.96 -8.76 11.71
C LEU A 108 10.23 -7.52 10.86
N ALA A 109 9.87 -7.60 9.58
CA ALA A 109 9.89 -6.50 8.64
C ALA A 109 8.47 -6.24 8.11
N GLY A 110 8.13 -4.97 7.94
CA GLY A 110 6.88 -4.57 7.30
C GLY A 110 7.08 -3.48 6.27
N GLU A 111 6.23 -3.48 5.26
CA GLU A 111 6.19 -2.50 4.18
C GLU A 111 4.73 -2.19 3.86
N GLU A 112 4.40 -0.91 3.70
CA GLU A 112 3.08 -0.47 3.30
C GLU A 112 3.13 0.18 1.93
N PHE A 113 2.28 -0.34 1.05
CA PHE A 113 1.87 0.27 -0.21
C PHE A 113 0.57 1.02 0.03
N PHE A 114 0.48 2.29 -0.35
CA PHE A 114 -0.66 3.13 -0.01
C PHE A 114 -1.13 4.02 -1.15
N GLY A 115 -2.42 4.38 -1.13
CA GLY A 115 -3.03 5.20 -2.18
C GLY A 115 -2.99 4.53 -3.56
N LEU A 116 -2.97 3.19 -3.58
CA LEU A 116 -2.81 2.38 -4.79
C LEU A 116 -3.96 2.62 -5.77
N ASN A 117 -5.20 2.60 -5.27
CA ASN A 117 -6.41 2.88 -6.03
C ASN A 117 -6.47 4.25 -6.74
N ARG A 118 -5.56 5.19 -6.44
CA ARG A 118 -5.48 6.47 -7.16
C ARG A 118 -4.92 6.33 -8.57
N PHE A 119 -4.15 5.28 -8.83
CA PHE A 119 -3.47 5.09 -10.11
C PHE A 119 -3.58 3.68 -10.68
N MET A 120 -3.95 2.69 -9.86
CA MET A 120 -4.14 1.31 -10.30
C MET A 120 -5.58 1.10 -10.78
N THR A 121 -5.83 1.37 -12.07
CA THR A 121 -7.18 1.33 -12.67
C THR A 121 -7.89 -0.01 -12.53
N ALA A 122 -7.16 -1.13 -12.49
CA ALA A 122 -7.73 -2.46 -12.32
C ALA A 122 -8.08 -2.82 -10.86
N PHE A 123 -7.75 -1.95 -9.90
CA PHE A 123 -7.83 -2.21 -8.47
C PHE A 123 -8.36 -1.00 -7.69
N PRO A 124 -9.53 -0.43 -8.05
CA PRO A 124 -10.11 0.71 -7.35
C PRO A 124 -10.47 0.37 -5.89
N ASP A 125 -10.75 -0.90 -5.62
CA ASP A 125 -11.09 -1.49 -4.33
C ASP A 125 -9.88 -1.72 -3.39
N ILE A 126 -8.66 -1.38 -3.83
CA ILE A 126 -7.42 -1.56 -3.05
C ILE A 126 -6.79 -0.20 -2.73
N ALA A 127 -7.04 0.33 -1.53
CA ALA A 127 -6.43 1.58 -1.08
C ALA A 127 -5.01 1.36 -0.57
N ASP A 128 -4.80 0.36 0.28
CA ASP A 128 -3.51 0.06 0.89
C ASP A 128 -3.29 -1.43 1.13
N ILE A 129 -2.01 -1.81 1.12
CA ILE A 129 -1.52 -3.15 1.38
C ILE A 129 -0.33 -3.05 2.31
N HIS A 130 -0.37 -3.77 3.43
CA HIS A 130 0.80 -3.97 4.27
C HIS A 130 1.30 -5.38 4.04
N TRP A 131 2.55 -5.51 3.64
CA TRP A 131 3.25 -6.78 3.60
C TRP A 131 4.10 -6.90 4.86
N TRP A 132 3.94 -8.01 5.58
CA TRP A 132 4.68 -8.32 6.79
C TRP A 132 5.38 -9.65 6.65
N ALA A 133 6.64 -9.73 7.09
CA ALA A 133 7.45 -10.92 6.94
C ALA A 133 8.43 -11.12 8.10
N LEU A 134 8.65 -12.39 8.44
CA LEU A 134 9.69 -12.83 9.36
C LEU A 134 10.88 -13.35 8.58
N TYR A 135 12.05 -12.79 8.88
CA TYR A 135 13.33 -13.22 8.32
C TYR A 135 14.22 -13.79 9.39
N GLN A 136 14.68 -15.02 9.18
CA GLN A 136 15.66 -15.69 10.04
C GLN A 136 17.06 -15.58 9.44
N ASN A 137 18.07 -15.29 10.27
CA ASN A 137 19.48 -15.20 9.85
C ASN A 137 19.71 -14.19 8.70
N GLY A 138 18.88 -13.16 8.62
CA GLY A 138 19.04 -12.04 7.71
C GLY A 138 19.35 -10.77 8.49
N SER A 139 19.76 -9.73 7.78
CA SER A 139 19.80 -8.39 8.35
C SER A 139 18.84 -7.52 7.57
N TRP A 140 17.65 -7.32 8.10
CA TRP A 140 16.82 -6.21 7.67
C TRP A 140 17.40 -4.93 8.26
N ARG A 141 17.73 -3.98 7.40
CA ARG A 141 18.17 -2.64 7.77
C ARG A 141 17.46 -1.63 6.87
N LEU A 142 17.47 -0.38 7.27
CA LEU A 142 17.23 0.73 6.36
C LEU A 142 18.63 1.30 6.16
N ASP A 143 19.18 1.22 4.96
CA ASP A 143 20.58 1.60 4.75
C ASP A 143 20.77 3.10 5.04
N ASP A 144 21.91 3.47 5.62
CA ASP A 144 22.25 4.87 5.95
C ASP A 144 22.41 5.73 4.67
N TRP A 145 22.49 5.07 3.51
CA TRP A 145 22.55 5.67 2.16
C TRP A 145 21.18 5.85 1.50
N ASN A 146 20.10 5.45 2.17
CA ASN A 146 18.72 5.76 1.80
C ASN A 146 18.17 6.80 2.81
N PRO A 147 18.64 8.06 2.75
CA PRO A 147 18.32 9.10 3.74
C PRO A 147 16.83 9.46 3.81
N GLU A 148 16.02 8.94 2.89
CA GLU A 148 14.57 9.12 2.85
C GLU A 148 13.81 7.81 3.25
N GLY A 149 14.53 6.71 3.55
CA GLY A 149 14.02 5.43 4.09
C GLY A 149 13.01 4.69 3.21
N GLU A 150 13.17 4.82 1.91
CA GLU A 150 12.12 4.63 0.91
C GLU A 150 11.95 3.19 0.41
N HIS A 151 12.76 2.25 0.88
CA HIS A 151 12.73 0.86 0.44
C HIS A 151 13.45 -0.04 1.44
N LEU A 152 12.90 -1.25 1.63
CA LEU A 152 13.58 -2.33 2.32
C LEU A 152 14.84 -2.70 1.53
N ASP A 153 16.01 -2.26 2.00
CA ASP A 153 17.29 -2.79 1.55
C ASP A 153 17.88 -3.69 2.62
N THR A 154 18.19 -4.93 2.25
CA THR A 154 18.71 -5.93 3.17
C THR A 154 20.22 -5.80 3.12
N GLY A 155 20.88 -5.45 4.23
CA GLY A 155 22.32 -5.16 4.28
C GLY A 155 23.21 -6.33 3.80
N MET A 156 24.54 -6.25 4.05
CA MET A 156 25.55 -7.19 3.49
C MET A 156 25.25 -8.71 3.56
N ASN A 157 24.36 -9.18 4.42
CA ASN A 157 23.97 -10.59 4.55
C ASN A 157 22.69 -10.98 3.77
N GLY A 158 22.07 -10.06 3.02
CA GLY A 158 20.86 -10.30 2.22
C GLY A 158 19.58 -10.50 3.06
N TRP A 159 18.55 -11.02 2.40
CA TRP A 159 17.19 -11.21 2.95
C TRP A 159 17.13 -12.15 4.16
N GLY A 160 18.15 -13.00 4.39
CA GLY A 160 17.98 -14.15 5.27
C GLY A 160 16.96 -15.14 4.72
N LYS A 161 16.55 -16.10 5.55
CA LYS A 161 15.50 -17.06 5.20
C LYS A 161 14.14 -16.46 5.55
N LEU A 162 13.28 -16.26 4.55
CA LEU A 162 11.86 -15.96 4.77
C LEU A 162 11.21 -17.18 5.43
N VAL A 163 10.79 -17.04 6.69
CA VAL A 163 10.18 -18.13 7.47
C VAL A 163 8.67 -18.00 7.59
N GLY A 164 8.14 -16.77 7.48
CA GLY A 164 6.70 -16.52 7.51
C GLY A 164 6.36 -15.17 6.90
N SER A 165 5.16 -15.04 6.33
CA SER A 165 4.67 -13.75 5.83
C SER A 165 3.17 -13.71 5.76
N VAL A 166 2.61 -12.52 5.92
CA VAL A 166 1.19 -12.22 5.79
C VAL A 166 1.00 -10.90 5.05
N MET A 167 -0.25 -10.64 4.64
CA MET A 167 -0.65 -9.36 4.09
C MET A 167 -1.86 -8.82 4.86
N LYS A 168 -1.86 -7.50 5.03
CA LYS A 168 -3.01 -6.71 5.46
C LYS A 168 -3.49 -5.93 4.23
N VAL A 169 -4.77 -5.96 3.92
CA VAL A 169 -5.37 -5.21 2.80
C VAL A 169 -6.47 -4.34 3.37
N ASN A 170 -6.43 -3.03 3.09
CA ASN A 170 -7.38 -2.03 3.59
C ASN A 170 -7.64 -2.17 5.11
N GLY A 171 -6.59 -2.40 5.91
CA GLY A 171 -6.74 -2.54 7.36
C GLY A 171 -7.00 -3.96 7.89
N LYS A 172 -7.35 -4.94 7.04
CA LYS A 172 -7.62 -6.33 7.47
C LYS A 172 -6.47 -7.29 7.17
N VAL A 173 -5.97 -8.02 8.18
CA VAL A 173 -5.01 -9.12 7.97
C VAL A 173 -5.72 -10.30 7.32
N LEU A 174 -5.18 -10.79 6.21
CA LEU A 174 -5.80 -11.86 5.44
C LEU A 174 -5.48 -13.22 6.03
N ASP A 175 -6.50 -14.05 6.19
CA ASP A 175 -6.33 -15.46 6.52
C ASP A 175 -5.78 -16.26 5.32
N PRO A 176 -5.23 -17.47 5.52
CA PRO A 176 -4.61 -18.26 4.44
C PRO A 176 -5.48 -18.45 3.19
N ARG A 177 -6.77 -18.72 3.36
CA ARG A 177 -7.71 -18.88 2.23
C ARG A 177 -7.93 -17.57 1.49
N GLU A 178 -8.04 -16.49 2.24
CA GLU A 178 -8.23 -15.13 1.72
C GLU A 178 -6.99 -14.68 0.95
N MET A 179 -5.78 -15.02 1.42
CA MET A 179 -4.52 -14.74 0.73
C MET A 179 -4.45 -15.36 -0.66
N ILE A 180 -4.82 -16.64 -0.77
CA ILE A 180 -4.82 -17.35 -2.06
C ILE A 180 -5.90 -16.82 -3.00
N ALA A 181 -7.09 -16.51 -2.47
CA ALA A 181 -8.15 -15.88 -3.25
C ALA A 181 -7.69 -14.51 -3.79
N PHE A 182 -7.11 -13.69 -2.92
CA PHE A 182 -6.57 -12.39 -3.26
C PHE A 182 -5.49 -12.48 -4.34
N TYR A 183 -4.51 -13.37 -4.17
CA TYR A 183 -3.46 -13.63 -5.16
C TYR A 183 -4.02 -14.00 -6.54
N ARG A 184 -5.01 -14.90 -6.59
CA ARG A 184 -5.67 -15.29 -7.83
C ARG A 184 -6.40 -14.12 -8.47
N THR A 185 -7.06 -13.29 -7.66
CA THR A 185 -7.75 -12.09 -8.16
C THR A 185 -6.77 -11.07 -8.73
N ILE A 186 -5.63 -10.84 -8.08
CA ILE A 186 -4.56 -9.98 -8.62
C ILE A 186 -4.07 -10.49 -9.97
N LYS A 187 -3.74 -11.77 -10.08
CA LYS A 187 -3.29 -12.36 -11.37
C LYS A 187 -4.34 -12.21 -12.46
N LEU A 188 -5.59 -12.59 -12.16
CA LEU A 188 -6.67 -12.57 -13.12
C LEU A 188 -6.99 -11.14 -13.63
N ARG A 189 -7.07 -10.17 -12.70
CA ARG A 189 -7.31 -8.76 -13.06
C ARG A 189 -6.11 -8.14 -13.77
N ASN A 190 -4.88 -8.55 -13.45
CA ASN A 190 -3.70 -8.08 -14.18
C ASN A 190 -3.67 -8.61 -15.63
N GLU A 191 -4.07 -9.86 -15.86
CA GLU A 191 -4.12 -10.46 -17.20
C GLU A 191 -5.29 -9.94 -18.04
N ARG A 192 -6.46 -9.75 -17.43
CA ARG A 192 -7.72 -9.47 -18.16
C ARG A 192 -8.22 -8.04 -18.01
N GLY A 193 -7.60 -7.24 -17.14
CA GLY A 193 -8.12 -5.95 -16.72
C GLY A 193 -9.33 -6.08 -15.80
N LEU A 194 -9.76 -4.93 -15.26
CA LEU A 194 -11.03 -4.80 -14.58
C LEU A 194 -12.13 -4.53 -15.59
N GLN A 195 -13.19 -5.34 -15.58
CA GLN A 195 -14.35 -5.16 -16.45
C GLN A 195 -15.34 -4.19 -15.82
N THR A 196 -14.95 -2.92 -15.72
CA THR A 196 -15.81 -1.80 -15.32
C THR A 196 -16.23 -1.00 -16.55
N LYS A 197 -17.44 -0.44 -16.51
CA LYS A 197 -17.90 0.50 -17.55
C LYS A 197 -17.34 1.90 -17.33
N THR A 198 -16.93 2.22 -16.10
CA THR A 198 -16.50 3.56 -15.70
C THR A 198 -14.98 3.64 -15.58
N SER A 199 -14.39 4.69 -16.14
CA SER A 199 -12.96 4.95 -15.98
C SER A 199 -12.63 5.31 -14.52
N LEU A 200 -11.38 5.14 -14.12
CA LEU A 200 -10.94 5.56 -12.78
C LEU A 200 -11.21 7.05 -12.54
N ASP A 201 -10.95 7.91 -13.53
CA ASP A 201 -11.26 9.33 -13.44
C ASP A 201 -12.76 9.60 -13.30
N GLY A 202 -13.60 8.81 -13.94
CA GLY A 202 -15.06 8.86 -13.81
C GLY A 202 -15.52 8.50 -12.39
N MET A 203 -15.00 7.40 -11.84
CA MET A 203 -15.28 7.00 -10.45
C MET A 203 -14.80 8.06 -9.45
N GLN A 204 -13.59 8.58 -9.63
CA GLN A 204 -13.06 9.66 -8.79
C GLN A 204 -13.88 10.95 -8.91
N GLY A 205 -14.34 11.29 -10.11
CA GLY A 205 -15.23 12.42 -10.35
C GLY A 205 -16.54 12.29 -9.56
N ALA A 206 -17.17 11.12 -9.64
CA ALA A 206 -18.40 10.83 -8.92
C ALA A 206 -18.21 10.87 -7.40
N LEU A 207 -17.14 10.29 -6.87
CA LEU A 207 -16.81 10.38 -5.46
C LEU A 207 -16.58 11.83 -5.00
N ARG A 208 -15.95 12.68 -5.82
CA ARG A 208 -15.81 14.12 -5.52
C ARG A 208 -17.16 14.84 -5.50
N SER A 209 -18.07 14.52 -6.43
CA SER A 209 -19.44 15.06 -6.45
C SER A 209 -20.22 14.67 -5.20
N ILE A 210 -20.17 13.39 -4.81
CA ILE A 210 -20.80 12.90 -3.56
C ILE A 210 -20.26 13.68 -2.36
N LYS A 211 -18.93 13.86 -2.29
CA LYS A 211 -18.28 14.62 -1.21
C LYS A 211 -18.73 16.08 -1.14
N SER A 212 -19.07 16.70 -2.28
CA SER A 212 -19.64 18.05 -2.34
C SER A 212 -21.16 18.12 -2.13
N GLY A 213 -21.83 16.99 -1.93
CA GLY A 213 -23.28 16.91 -1.73
C GLY A 213 -24.11 16.75 -3.01
N GLU A 214 -23.47 16.44 -4.14
CA GLU A 214 -24.13 16.13 -5.41
C GLU A 214 -24.21 14.60 -5.59
N MET A 215 -25.39 14.07 -5.93
CA MET A 215 -25.54 12.63 -6.18
C MET A 215 -25.34 12.30 -7.67
N PRO A 216 -24.45 11.36 -8.01
CA PRO A 216 -24.34 10.82 -9.36
C PRO A 216 -25.55 9.93 -9.71
N VAL A 217 -25.63 9.50 -10.97
CA VAL A 217 -26.69 8.59 -11.44
C VAL A 217 -26.64 7.23 -10.73
N ASP A 218 -27.80 6.60 -10.55
CA ASP A 218 -27.96 5.35 -9.76
C ASP A 218 -27.03 4.21 -10.21
N GLU A 219 -26.85 4.01 -11.51
CA GLU A 219 -25.95 2.96 -12.05
C GLU A 219 -24.50 3.14 -11.57
N LEU A 220 -24.04 4.38 -11.43
CA LEU A 220 -22.70 4.69 -10.95
C LEU A 220 -22.60 4.55 -9.43
N LEU A 221 -23.69 4.80 -8.70
CA LEU A 221 -23.74 4.54 -7.26
C LEU A 221 -23.63 3.05 -6.93
N GLU A 222 -24.33 2.21 -7.69
CA GLU A 222 -24.24 0.75 -7.57
C GLU A 222 -22.80 0.28 -7.82
N GLU A 223 -22.18 0.73 -8.91
CA GLU A 223 -20.79 0.37 -9.25
C GLU A 223 -19.78 0.85 -8.18
N LEU A 224 -19.93 2.06 -7.64
CA LEU A 224 -19.09 2.55 -6.54
C LEU A 224 -19.28 1.74 -5.25
N SER A 225 -20.50 1.28 -4.97
CA SER A 225 -20.81 0.44 -3.82
C SER A 225 -20.23 -0.98 -3.99
N ASP A 226 -20.30 -1.56 -5.18
CA ASP A 226 -19.71 -2.87 -5.50
C ASP A 226 -18.20 -2.90 -5.31
N PHE A 227 -17.52 -1.78 -5.54
CA PHE A 227 -16.08 -1.62 -5.26
C PHE A 227 -15.77 -1.26 -3.80
N GLY A 228 -16.77 -1.17 -2.93
CA GLY A 228 -16.61 -0.78 -1.52
C GLY A 228 -16.11 0.66 -1.36
N LEU A 229 -16.35 1.53 -2.35
CA LEU A 229 -15.99 2.96 -2.30
C LEU A 229 -17.05 3.78 -1.55
N LEU A 230 -18.26 3.23 -1.47
CA LEU A 230 -19.37 3.72 -0.67
C LEU A 230 -19.76 2.67 0.37
N ASN A 231 -20.30 3.12 1.50
CA ASN A 231 -20.80 2.24 2.54
C ASN A 231 -22.01 1.41 2.05
N ASP A 232 -22.45 0.45 2.85
CA ASP A 232 -23.58 -0.43 2.53
C ASP A 232 -24.91 0.31 2.24
N THR A 233 -25.05 1.56 2.68
CA THR A 233 -26.22 2.40 2.39
C THR A 233 -26.07 3.22 1.10
N GLY A 234 -24.89 3.24 0.48
CA GLY A 234 -24.56 4.02 -0.70
C GLY A 234 -24.52 5.54 -0.46
N THR A 235 -24.58 5.98 0.80
CA THR A 235 -24.74 7.40 1.15
C THR A 235 -23.46 8.06 1.66
N GLU A 236 -22.49 7.27 2.11
CA GLU A 236 -21.23 7.79 2.67
C GLU A 236 -20.03 7.16 1.95
N ILE A 237 -19.00 7.97 1.75
CA ILE A 237 -17.73 7.53 1.15
C ILE A 237 -16.92 6.77 2.19
N THR A 238 -16.49 5.55 1.85
CA THR A 238 -15.65 4.73 2.74
C THR A 238 -14.22 5.25 2.80
N TYR A 239 -13.40 4.67 3.66
CA TYR A 239 -11.95 4.88 3.65
C TYR A 239 -11.34 4.63 2.26
N VAL A 240 -11.76 3.56 1.56
CA VAL A 240 -11.25 3.20 0.23
C VAL A 240 -11.63 4.27 -0.79
N GLY A 241 -12.89 4.72 -0.77
CA GLY A 241 -13.38 5.81 -1.61
C GLY A 241 -12.66 7.13 -1.35
N GLU A 242 -12.46 7.50 -0.09
CA GLU A 242 -11.73 8.71 0.29
C GLU A 242 -10.27 8.65 -0.15
N SER A 243 -9.62 7.49 -0.04
CA SER A 243 -8.26 7.28 -0.52
C SER A 243 -8.15 7.51 -2.03
N SER A 244 -9.18 7.20 -2.81
CA SER A 244 -9.19 7.41 -4.27
C SER A 244 -9.19 8.88 -4.68
N ILE A 245 -9.76 9.78 -3.87
CA ILE A 245 -9.94 11.20 -4.25
C ILE A 245 -9.13 12.20 -3.44
N THR A 246 -8.73 11.82 -2.22
CA THR A 246 -8.00 12.71 -1.30
C THR A 246 -6.62 12.13 -1.01
N PRO A 247 -5.53 12.91 -1.16
CA PRO A 247 -4.24 12.57 -0.59
C PRO A 247 -4.32 12.56 0.94
N ILE A 248 -4.64 11.40 1.52
CA ILE A 248 -4.61 11.22 2.98
C ILE A 248 -3.16 11.06 3.41
N THR A 249 -2.74 11.85 4.41
CA THR A 249 -1.38 11.74 4.96
C THR A 249 -1.18 10.39 5.63
N ALA A 250 0.08 10.01 5.72
CA ALA A 250 0.55 8.80 6.38
C ALA A 250 -0.04 8.57 7.79
N LYS A 251 -0.11 9.65 8.60
CA LYS A 251 -0.64 9.67 9.97
C LYS A 251 -2.16 9.55 10.02
N GLN A 252 -2.85 10.22 9.10
CA GLN A 252 -4.32 10.20 9.02
C GLN A 252 -4.86 8.84 8.58
N ARG A 253 -4.15 8.14 7.67
CA ARG A 253 -4.53 6.78 7.27
C ARG A 253 -4.55 5.82 8.44
N ARG A 254 -3.50 5.81 9.26
CA ARG A 254 -3.40 4.93 10.43
C ARG A 254 -4.50 5.19 11.45
N ALA A 255 -4.71 6.46 11.81
CA ALA A 255 -5.76 6.82 12.76
C ALA A 255 -7.14 6.35 12.30
N ARG A 256 -7.43 6.42 10.99
CA ARG A 256 -8.69 5.91 10.44
C ARG A 256 -8.75 4.39 10.36
N GLN A 257 -7.68 3.70 9.97
CA GLN A 257 -7.64 2.24 9.98
C GLN A 257 -7.91 1.63 11.36
N GLU A 258 -7.48 2.31 12.43
CA GLU A 258 -7.70 1.89 13.81
C GLU A 258 -9.15 2.13 14.28
N THR A 259 -9.86 3.11 13.71
CA THR A 259 -11.23 3.50 14.12
C THR A 259 -12.33 2.99 13.18
N GLU A 260 -12.00 2.83 11.90
CA GLU A 260 -12.84 2.37 10.81
C GLU A 260 -12.35 0.98 10.42
N GLN A 261 -12.44 0.02 11.36
CA GLN A 261 -12.45 -1.38 10.95
C GLN A 261 -13.72 -1.54 10.13
N ASP A 262 -13.63 -1.48 8.80
CA ASP A 262 -14.80 -1.51 7.96
C ASP A 262 -15.34 -2.95 7.90
N PRO A 263 -16.42 -3.28 8.64
CA PRO A 263 -17.00 -4.62 8.61
C PRO A 263 -17.65 -4.91 7.25
N ASN A 264 -17.80 -3.88 6.39
CA ASN A 264 -18.44 -3.91 5.09
C ASN A 264 -17.43 -3.94 3.93
N VAL A 265 -16.14 -4.24 4.15
CA VAL A 265 -15.30 -4.81 3.09
C VAL A 265 -15.83 -6.21 2.77
N ARG A 266 -16.99 -6.26 2.09
CA ARG A 266 -17.64 -7.46 1.62
C ARG A 266 -16.62 -8.22 0.79
N GLY A 267 -16.13 -9.33 1.34
CA GLY A 267 -15.43 -10.37 0.60
C GLY A 267 -14.21 -9.92 -0.22
N ILE A 268 -13.22 -9.28 0.41
CA ILE A 268 -11.79 -9.25 0.00
C ILE A 268 -11.60 -9.30 -1.52
N ILE A 269 -12.19 -8.34 -2.23
CA ILE A 269 -12.00 -8.18 -3.67
C ILE A 269 -12.71 -9.31 -4.44
N HIS A 270 -13.93 -9.00 -4.89
CA HIS A 270 -14.72 -9.91 -5.70
C HIS A 270 -13.88 -10.43 -6.88
N PRO A 271 -13.67 -11.75 -7.00
CA PRO A 271 -13.26 -12.31 -8.28
C PRO A 271 -14.37 -11.96 -9.26
N LEU A 272 -13.98 -11.43 -10.43
CA LEU A 272 -14.85 -11.01 -11.53
C LEU A 272 -16.27 -11.60 -11.42
N ILE A 273 -17.28 -10.75 -11.21
CA ILE A 273 -18.67 -11.15 -11.36
C ILE A 273 -18.88 -11.39 -12.86
N PHE A 274 -18.73 -12.64 -13.29
CA PHE A 274 -19.18 -13.05 -14.61
C PHE A 274 -20.69 -13.22 -14.55
N ASN A 275 -21.43 -12.34 -15.24
CA ASN A 275 -22.77 -12.67 -15.73
C ASN A 275 -22.64 -13.45 -17.04
#